data_AF-A0A924DCH9-F1
#
_entry.id   AF-A0A924DCH9-F1
#
_cell.length_a   1.000
_cell.length_b   1.000
_cell.length_c   1.000
_cell.angle_alpha   90.00
_cell.angle_beta   90.00
_cell.angle_gamma   90.00
#
_symmetry.space_group_name_H-M   'P 1'
#
loop_
_entity.id
_entity.type
_entity.pdbx_description
1 polymer ?
#
loop_
_entity_poly.entity_id
_entity_poly.type
_entity_poly.pdbx_seq_one_letter_code
_entity_poly.pdbx_strand_id
1 'polypeptide(L)'
;MKRTATLFSVAALSLLGLSVFAQTKPLEKKVGKYAVTIRVPEAIYAGEVTDIEFRLGDTSNNDPILGAAGVLKAKTSAKITMPAMPGMPVQTPRVHAEGVPGEYGVETYFPHGGEYQIELELTPPGDATPVKVSFIVDVKDAESAKNRKPKPKPFYAELLDKPTAKAGEPTPLHIAIRDTSTKQIVKDFDVAHTQIFHLIIVSKDLSWFVHEHPVQQSDGSFTIDQTFPAGGEYRIFADVAPKGAGSQVLPVTLKVTGDAPKANPVLVPTPLTMEVDGIKATLQSADSPLPIGKSTPLTFVLTDAKTGAKLTDLEPYLGAMGHLILINQDGQTFVHSHPMEDDASNLSAKSGSVMFNARFPKAGLYKAWGQFGRGGKVVTIPFVVRVNEDQSKAIKPLRSVK
;
A
#
# COMPACT_ATOMS: atom_id res chain seq x y z
N MET A 1 -40.42 -64.11 24.49
CA MET A 1 -39.44 -63.27 23.76
C MET A 1 -38.79 -62.32 24.76
N LYS A 2 -37.54 -62.60 25.15
CA LYS A 2 -36.72 -61.75 26.01
C LYS A 2 -36.10 -60.64 25.16
N ARG A 3 -36.13 -59.38 25.61
CA ARG A 3 -35.23 -58.33 25.11
C ARG A 3 -34.62 -57.61 26.31
N THR A 4 -33.38 -58.00 26.58
CA THR A 4 -32.39 -57.34 27.43
C THR A 4 -32.02 -55.98 26.85
N ALA A 5 -32.07 -54.93 27.66
CA ALA A 5 -31.50 -53.62 27.34
C ALA A 5 -30.08 -53.56 27.94
N THR A 6 -29.09 -53.45 27.06
CA THR A 6 -27.68 -53.29 27.41
C THR A 6 -27.39 -51.80 27.61
N LEU A 7 -26.99 -51.41 28.83
CA LEU A 7 -26.40 -50.10 29.10
C LEU A 7 -24.95 -50.10 28.55
N PHE A 8 -24.64 -49.23 27.60
CA PHE A 8 -23.27 -48.85 27.29
C PHE A 8 -22.97 -47.50 27.91
N SER A 9 -22.04 -47.50 28.86
CA SER A 9 -21.41 -46.31 29.41
C SER A 9 -20.36 -45.80 28.42
N VAL A 10 -20.46 -44.55 27.99
CA VAL A 10 -19.38 -43.87 27.25
C VAL A 10 -19.01 -42.63 28.04
N ALA A 11 -17.86 -42.72 28.72
CA ALA A 11 -17.17 -41.58 29.31
C ALA A 11 -16.68 -40.67 28.18
N ALA A 12 -17.25 -39.47 28.07
CA ALA A 12 -16.75 -38.43 27.20
C ALA A 12 -15.58 -37.72 27.90
N LEU A 13 -14.36 -38.15 27.58
CA LEU A 13 -13.14 -37.44 27.96
C LEU A 13 -12.99 -36.22 27.05
N SER A 14 -13.36 -35.03 27.55
CA SER A 14 -13.15 -33.76 26.85
C SER A 14 -11.66 -33.42 26.84
N LEU A 15 -10.94 -33.76 25.77
CA LEU A 15 -9.67 -33.12 25.47
C LEU A 15 -9.93 -31.68 25.01
N LEU A 16 -9.70 -30.70 25.90
CA LEU A 16 -9.44 -29.33 25.48
C LEU A 16 -8.14 -29.34 24.65
N GLY A 17 -8.28 -29.27 23.33
CA GLY A 17 -7.18 -28.93 22.44
C GLY A 17 -6.84 -27.46 22.65
N LEU A 18 -5.79 -27.18 23.44
CA LEU A 18 -5.07 -25.91 23.39
C LEU A 18 -4.47 -25.79 21.98
N SER A 19 -5.11 -24.99 21.14
CA SER A 19 -4.53 -24.51 19.90
C SER A 19 -3.38 -23.57 20.25
N VAL A 20 -2.16 -24.12 20.26
CA VAL A 20 -0.93 -23.34 20.32
C VAL A 20 -0.78 -22.63 18.97
N PHE A 21 -1.18 -21.35 18.92
CA PHE A 21 -0.79 -20.48 17.82
C PHE A 21 0.73 -20.34 17.85
N ALA A 22 1.40 -20.60 16.72
CA ALA A 22 2.82 -20.35 16.58
C ALA A 22 3.05 -18.83 16.63
N GLN A 23 3.44 -18.32 17.80
CA GLN A 23 3.84 -16.93 17.97
C GLN A 23 5.13 -16.69 17.16
N THR A 24 5.08 -15.75 16.22
CA THR A 24 6.28 -15.10 15.69
C THR A 24 7.13 -14.62 16.88
N LYS A 25 8.44 -14.93 16.87
CA LYS A 25 9.34 -14.48 17.95
C LYS A 25 9.22 -12.95 18.07
N PRO A 26 8.91 -12.40 19.26
CA PRO A 26 8.86 -10.96 19.45
C PRO A 26 10.19 -10.32 19.08
N LEU A 27 10.15 -9.19 18.38
CA LEU A 27 11.37 -8.44 18.07
C LEU A 27 11.71 -7.58 19.30
N GLU A 28 12.91 -7.74 19.85
CA GLU A 28 13.36 -7.02 21.05
C GLU A 28 14.56 -6.13 20.74
N LYS A 29 14.56 -4.93 21.33
CA LYS A 29 15.70 -3.99 21.34
C LYS A 29 15.95 -3.55 22.79
N LYS A 30 17.22 -3.46 23.19
CA LYS A 30 17.62 -3.00 24.52
C LYS A 30 18.33 -1.65 24.43
N VAL A 31 18.01 -0.75 25.36
CA VAL A 31 18.63 0.57 25.51
C VAL A 31 18.85 0.83 26.99
N GLY A 32 20.11 0.77 27.43
CA GLY A 32 20.45 0.85 28.86
C GLY A 32 19.74 -0.24 29.66
N LYS A 33 19.01 0.15 30.72
CA LYS A 33 18.21 -0.76 31.54
C LYS A 33 16.85 -1.11 30.95
N TYR A 34 16.47 -0.55 29.80
CA TYR A 34 15.15 -0.81 29.21
C TYR A 34 15.20 -1.83 28.08
N ALA A 35 14.18 -2.68 28.02
CA ALA A 35 13.89 -3.56 26.90
C ALA A 35 12.56 -3.16 26.26
N VAL A 36 12.56 -3.01 24.93
CA VAL A 36 11.35 -2.74 24.13
C VAL A 36 11.11 -3.94 23.23
N THR A 37 9.93 -4.54 23.35
CA THR A 37 9.56 -5.76 22.64
C THR A 37 8.29 -5.51 21.85
N ILE A 38 8.36 -5.56 20.52
CA ILE A 38 7.18 -5.39 19.65
C ILE A 38 6.60 -6.76 19.30
N ARG A 39 5.27 -6.87 19.39
CA ARG A 39 4.49 -8.05 19.05
C ARG A 39 3.79 -7.81 17.72
N VAL A 40 4.52 -8.12 16.66
CA VAL A 40 4.01 -8.06 15.29
C VAL A 40 3.10 -9.26 15.06
N PRO A 41 1.83 -9.08 14.64
CA PRO A 41 0.97 -10.18 14.23
C PRO A 41 1.66 -11.07 13.18
N GLU A 42 1.26 -12.34 13.07
CA GLU A 42 1.78 -13.26 12.05
C GLU A 42 1.66 -12.69 10.62
N ALA A 43 0.67 -11.83 10.41
CA ALA A 43 0.50 -11.07 9.19
C ALA A 43 -0.16 -9.72 9.45
N ILE A 44 0.47 -8.65 8.97
CA ILE A 44 -0.13 -7.32 8.83
C ILE A 44 -0.49 -7.14 7.36
N TYR A 45 -1.62 -6.50 7.07
CA TYR A 45 -2.03 -6.24 5.69
C TYR A 45 -2.23 -4.75 5.47
N ALA A 46 -1.93 -4.31 4.27
CA ALA A 46 -2.20 -2.96 3.83
C ALA A 46 -3.70 -2.73 3.65
N GLY A 47 -4.13 -1.48 3.72
CA GLY A 47 -5.54 -1.11 3.53
C GLY A 47 -6.42 -1.31 4.76
N GLU A 48 -5.85 -1.63 5.92
CA GLU A 48 -6.59 -1.79 7.17
C GLU A 48 -5.89 -1.13 8.37
N VAL A 49 -6.70 -0.75 9.35
CA VAL A 49 -6.18 -0.32 10.66
C VAL A 49 -5.70 -1.54 11.44
N THR A 50 -4.43 -1.51 11.81
CA THR A 50 -3.75 -2.52 12.60
C THR A 50 -3.31 -1.89 13.91
N ASP A 51 -3.51 -2.62 15.00
CA ASP A 51 -2.95 -2.26 16.29
C ASP A 51 -1.76 -3.16 16.56
N ILE A 52 -0.57 -2.57 16.66
CA ILE A 52 0.67 -3.29 16.90
C ILE A 52 1.08 -3.06 18.34
N GLU A 53 0.97 -4.11 19.15
CA GLU A 53 1.33 -4.05 20.56
C GLU A 53 2.85 -4.03 20.75
N PHE A 54 3.31 -3.30 21.76
CA PHE A 54 4.67 -3.37 22.25
C PHE A 54 4.73 -3.26 23.77
N ARG A 55 5.76 -3.88 24.34
CA ARG A 55 6.09 -3.83 25.76
C ARG A 55 7.32 -2.96 26.00
N LEU A 56 7.27 -2.10 27.01
CA LEU A 56 8.42 -1.43 27.61
C LEU A 56 8.68 -1.98 29.01
N GLY A 57 9.81 -2.64 29.21
CA GLY A 57 10.22 -3.23 30.49
C GLY A 57 11.52 -2.65 31.04
N ASP A 58 11.62 -2.51 32.36
CA ASP A 58 12.85 -2.21 33.09
C ASP A 58 13.51 -3.52 33.54
N THR A 59 14.68 -3.78 32.97
CA THR A 59 15.47 -5.01 33.18
C THR A 59 16.28 -5.00 34.47
N SER A 60 16.33 -3.88 35.20
CA SER A 60 16.98 -3.81 36.53
C SER A 60 16.20 -4.55 37.61
N ASN A 61 14.88 -4.72 37.41
CA ASN A 61 13.98 -5.51 38.26
C ASN A 61 13.37 -6.64 37.42
N ASN A 62 14.21 -7.65 37.12
CA ASN A 62 13.81 -8.78 36.30
C ASN A 62 13.24 -9.91 37.17
N ASP A 63 11.97 -10.26 36.96
CA ASP A 63 11.35 -11.41 37.61
C ASP A 63 11.63 -12.70 36.81
N PRO A 64 11.97 -13.84 37.44
CA PRO A 64 12.29 -15.08 36.73
C PRO A 64 11.14 -15.66 35.89
N ILE A 65 9.89 -15.30 36.21
CA ILE A 65 8.67 -15.83 35.57
C ILE A 65 8.04 -14.77 34.68
N LEU A 66 7.95 -13.51 35.15
CA LEU A 66 7.25 -12.42 34.47
C LEU A 66 8.17 -11.58 33.57
N GLY A 67 9.49 -11.76 33.67
CA GLY A 67 10.48 -10.97 32.93
C GLY A 67 10.61 -9.54 33.45
N ALA A 68 11.02 -8.62 32.58
CA ALA A 68 11.28 -7.24 32.96
C ALA A 68 10.00 -6.54 33.45
N ALA A 69 10.11 -5.83 34.58
CA ALA A 69 9.01 -5.09 35.18
C ALA A 69 8.47 -4.04 34.19
N GLY A 70 7.15 -4.02 33.97
CA GLY A 70 6.52 -3.13 33.00
C GLY A 70 6.60 -1.66 33.43
N VAL A 71 7.04 -0.78 32.53
CA VAL A 71 7.15 0.65 32.78
C VAL A 71 5.79 1.32 32.58
N LEU A 72 5.20 1.79 33.68
CA LEU A 72 3.92 2.50 33.70
C LEU A 72 4.07 3.96 33.25
N LYS A 73 3.03 4.51 32.62
CA LYS A 73 2.88 5.95 32.33
C LYS A 73 4.08 6.58 31.61
N ALA A 74 4.78 5.83 30.76
CA ALA A 74 5.78 6.42 29.89
C ALA A 74 5.10 7.42 28.96
N LYS A 75 5.77 8.53 28.65
CA LYS A 75 5.37 9.35 27.50
C LYS A 75 5.78 8.59 26.25
N THR A 76 4.86 8.42 25.31
CA THR A 76 5.09 7.59 24.13
C THR A 76 4.76 8.35 22.86
N SER A 77 5.55 8.11 21.82
CA SER A 77 5.27 8.54 20.46
C SER A 77 5.88 7.56 19.47
N ALA A 78 5.30 7.51 18.27
CA ALA A 78 5.76 6.66 17.19
C ALA A 78 5.87 7.47 15.90
N LYS A 79 6.83 7.09 15.05
CA LYS A 79 6.93 7.54 13.66
C LYS A 79 7.02 6.31 12.75
N ILE A 80 6.29 6.34 11.65
CA ILE A 80 6.35 5.26 10.65
C ILE A 80 6.79 5.85 9.32
N THR A 81 7.82 5.25 8.75
CA THR A 81 8.36 5.58 7.43
C THR A 81 8.46 4.34 6.56
N MET A 82 8.52 4.54 5.25
CA MET A 82 8.85 3.47 4.31
C MET A 82 10.21 3.81 3.65
N PRO A 83 11.32 3.21 4.11
CA PRO A 83 12.66 3.57 3.61
C PRO A 83 12.81 3.43 2.09
N ALA A 84 12.12 2.46 1.48
CA ALA A 84 12.10 2.26 0.04
C ALA A 84 11.30 3.32 -0.75
N MET A 85 10.59 4.21 -0.05
CA MET A 85 9.75 5.28 -0.61
C MET A 85 9.89 6.57 0.25
N PRO A 86 11.04 7.27 0.20
CA PRO A 86 11.30 8.43 1.05
C PRO A 86 10.31 9.61 0.86
N GLY A 87 9.69 9.71 -0.32
CA GLY A 87 8.66 10.71 -0.60
C GLY A 87 7.31 10.45 0.09
N MET A 88 7.12 9.28 0.70
CA MET A 88 5.92 8.98 1.48
C MET A 88 5.88 9.85 2.76
N PRO A 89 4.74 10.49 3.08
CA PRO A 89 4.61 11.25 4.32
C PRO A 89 4.90 10.40 5.56
N VAL A 90 5.68 10.95 6.48
CA VAL A 90 5.95 10.34 7.79
C VAL A 90 4.63 10.25 8.56
N GLN A 91 4.24 9.04 8.95
CA GLN A 91 3.05 8.87 9.78
C GLN A 91 3.38 9.09 11.26
N THR A 92 2.46 9.71 11.99
CA THR A 92 2.55 9.91 13.44
C THR A 92 1.35 9.24 14.11
N PRO A 93 1.32 7.89 14.15
CA PRO A 93 0.16 7.15 14.63
C PRO A 93 -0.10 7.37 16.11
N ARG A 94 -1.35 7.14 16.52
CA ARG A 94 -1.75 7.20 17.93
C ARG A 94 -1.11 6.05 18.69
N VAL A 95 -0.41 6.38 19.77
CA VAL A 95 0.09 5.41 20.75
C VAL A 95 -0.79 5.45 21.99
N HIS A 96 -1.18 4.29 22.51
CA HIS A 96 -2.05 4.19 23.67
C HIS A 96 -1.61 3.07 24.62
N ALA A 97 -2.15 3.06 25.84
CA ALA A 97 -1.84 2.05 26.85
C ALA A 97 -2.91 0.93 26.84
N GLU A 98 -2.49 -0.33 27.03
CA GLU A 98 -3.35 -1.52 26.96
C GLU A 98 -3.98 -1.92 28.32
N GLY A 99 -3.87 -1.05 29.33
CA GLY A 99 -4.34 -1.34 30.69
C GLY A 99 -3.48 -2.32 31.50
N VAL A 100 -2.47 -2.94 30.87
CA VAL A 100 -1.45 -3.77 31.54
C VAL A 100 -0.16 -2.95 31.71
N PRO A 101 0.50 -2.98 32.90
CA PRO A 101 1.75 -2.27 33.12
C PRO A 101 2.83 -2.58 32.08
N GLY A 102 3.33 -1.53 31.41
CA GLY A 102 4.35 -1.63 30.38
C GLY A 102 3.84 -2.01 29.00
N GLU A 103 2.54 -2.28 28.83
CA GLU A 103 1.94 -2.65 27.54
C GLU A 103 1.26 -1.46 26.86
N TYR A 104 1.58 -1.28 25.58
CA TYR A 104 1.13 -0.18 24.76
C TYR A 104 0.77 -0.69 23.35
N GLY A 105 -0.10 0.04 22.66
CA GLY A 105 -0.52 -0.22 21.28
C GLY A 105 -0.17 0.94 20.35
N VAL A 106 0.24 0.62 19.13
CA VAL A 106 0.40 1.58 18.02
C VAL A 106 -0.71 1.32 17.01
N GLU A 107 -1.72 2.19 16.99
CA GLU A 107 -2.82 2.12 16.03
C GLU A 107 -2.40 2.78 14.72
N THR A 108 -2.20 1.96 13.67
CA THR A 108 -1.60 2.38 12.40
C THR A 108 -2.37 1.86 11.19
N TYR A 109 -2.16 2.52 10.05
CA TYR A 109 -2.65 2.09 8.73
C TYR A 109 -1.50 2.08 7.73
N PHE A 110 -1.38 0.99 6.98
CA PHE A 110 -0.39 0.88 5.92
C PHE A 110 -1.07 1.01 4.54
N PRO A 111 -0.73 2.00 3.71
CA PRO A 111 -1.41 2.23 2.42
C PRO A 111 -1.24 1.10 1.42
N HIS A 112 -0.03 0.57 1.33
CA HIS A 112 0.36 -0.54 0.47
C HIS A 112 1.31 -1.43 1.24
N GLY A 113 1.48 -2.67 0.78
CA GLY A 113 2.40 -3.56 1.43
C GLY A 113 3.86 -3.26 1.06
N GLY A 114 4.78 -3.77 1.87
CA GLY A 114 6.20 -3.47 1.80
C GLY A 114 6.84 -3.44 3.18
N GLU A 115 8.13 -3.09 3.22
CA GLU A 115 8.88 -2.94 4.47
C GLU A 115 8.72 -1.54 5.04
N TYR A 116 8.21 -1.45 6.27
CA TYR A 116 8.06 -0.19 7.01
C TYR A 116 8.99 -0.18 8.21
N GLN A 117 9.52 1.00 8.52
CA GLN A 117 10.25 1.25 9.76
C GLN A 117 9.32 1.92 10.77
N ILE A 118 9.10 1.27 11.91
CA ILE A 118 8.41 1.83 13.07
C ILE A 118 9.46 2.30 14.06
N GLU A 119 9.55 3.61 14.28
CA GLU A 119 10.39 4.23 15.29
C GLU A 119 9.54 4.57 16.52
N LEU A 120 9.99 4.12 17.70
CA LEU A 120 9.36 4.42 18.98
C LEU A 120 10.27 5.32 19.80
N GLU A 121 9.70 6.38 20.35
CA GLU A 121 10.34 7.27 21.31
C GLU A 121 9.54 7.25 22.62
N LEU A 122 10.16 6.65 23.65
CA LEU A 122 9.51 6.30 24.91
C LEU A 122 10.26 6.97 26.08
N THR A 123 9.59 7.77 26.90
CA THR A 123 10.19 8.41 28.08
C THR A 123 9.57 7.84 29.36
N PRO A 124 10.26 6.91 30.04
CA PRO A 124 9.89 6.43 31.37
C PRO A 124 9.70 7.57 32.38
N PRO A 125 8.79 7.45 33.37
CA PRO A 125 8.67 8.44 34.43
C PRO A 125 9.97 8.58 35.22
N GLY A 126 10.44 9.82 35.42
CA GLY A 126 11.67 10.12 36.16
C GLY A 126 12.93 10.16 35.31
N ASP A 127 12.88 9.69 34.07
CA ASP A 127 14.00 9.74 33.13
C ASP A 127 13.93 10.99 32.25
N ALA A 128 15.08 11.66 32.07
CA ALA A 128 15.19 12.84 31.21
C ALA A 128 15.42 12.50 29.73
N THR A 129 16.03 11.35 29.46
CA THR A 129 16.40 10.91 28.10
C THR A 129 15.42 9.86 27.61
N PRO A 130 14.82 10.03 26.43
CA PRO A 130 13.95 9.02 25.86
C PRO A 130 14.72 7.79 25.38
N VAL A 131 14.10 6.62 25.54
CA VAL A 131 14.47 5.36 24.88
C VAL A 131 13.98 5.44 23.44
N LYS A 132 14.91 5.39 22.47
CA LYS A 132 14.61 5.38 21.04
C LYS A 132 14.96 4.03 20.43
N VAL A 133 14.01 3.40 19.76
CA VAL A 133 14.20 2.11 19.08
C VAL A 133 13.48 2.10 17.73
N SER A 134 13.97 1.31 16.78
CA SER A 134 13.31 1.10 15.49
C SER A 134 13.16 -0.39 15.16
N PHE A 135 12.06 -0.71 14.49
CA PHE A 135 11.73 -2.06 14.03
C PHE A 135 11.32 -2.03 12.57
N ILE A 136 11.84 -2.96 11.77
CA ILE A 136 11.35 -3.22 10.42
C ILE A 136 10.19 -4.20 10.51
N VAL A 137 9.06 -3.86 9.91
CA VAL A 137 7.88 -4.72 9.81
C VAL A 137 7.54 -4.95 8.33
N ASP A 138 7.29 -6.21 7.97
CA ASP A 138 6.77 -6.55 6.63
C ASP A 138 5.25 -6.48 6.65
N VAL A 139 4.71 -5.65 5.78
CA VAL A 139 3.28 -5.47 5.59
C VAL A 139 2.90 -6.18 4.30
N LYS A 140 1.98 -7.14 4.38
CA LYS A 140 1.42 -7.82 3.21
C LYS A 140 0.47 -6.88 2.47
N ASP A 141 0.27 -7.11 1.20
CA ASP A 141 -0.68 -6.31 0.43
C ASP A 141 -2.12 -6.59 0.89
N ALA A 142 -3.05 -5.68 0.62
CA ALA A 142 -4.45 -5.85 0.98
C ALA A 142 -4.99 -7.20 0.47
N GLU A 143 -5.25 -8.13 1.39
CA GLU A 143 -5.61 -9.50 1.03
C GLU A 143 -7.02 -9.53 0.43
N SER A 144 -7.17 -10.07 -0.78
CA SER A 144 -8.47 -10.49 -1.31
C SER A 144 -8.85 -11.86 -0.75
N ALA A 145 -8.80 -12.05 0.57
CA ALA A 145 -9.10 -13.35 1.15
C ALA A 145 -10.62 -13.59 1.19
N LYS A 146 -11.09 -14.62 0.48
CA LYS A 146 -12.50 -15.04 0.37
C LYS A 146 -13.27 -15.15 1.70
N ASN A 147 -12.57 -15.22 2.85
CA ASN A 147 -13.17 -15.45 4.17
C ASN A 147 -12.76 -14.43 5.26
N ARG A 148 -11.95 -13.42 4.97
CA ARG A 148 -11.61 -12.38 5.95
C ARG A 148 -12.57 -11.21 5.81
N LYS A 149 -13.24 -10.82 6.89
CA LYS A 149 -14.00 -9.55 6.91
C LYS A 149 -12.97 -8.40 6.97
N PRO A 150 -12.83 -7.57 5.93
CA PRO A 150 -11.93 -6.43 5.99
C PRO A 150 -12.36 -5.52 7.14
N LYS A 151 -11.40 -5.04 7.93
CA LYS A 151 -11.69 -3.93 8.86
C LYS A 151 -12.05 -2.69 8.02
N PRO A 152 -12.96 -1.81 8.50
CA PRO A 152 -13.30 -0.59 7.79
C PRO A 152 -12.03 0.25 7.56
N LYS A 153 -11.88 0.81 6.35
CA LYS A 153 -10.85 1.82 6.08
C LYS A 153 -11.12 3.07 6.96
N PRO A 154 -10.08 3.77 7.44
CA PRO A 154 -10.25 4.96 8.27
C PRO A 154 -10.93 6.11 7.50
N PHE A 155 -10.79 6.12 6.18
CA PHE A 155 -11.39 7.12 5.30
C PHE A 155 -12.10 6.48 4.10
N TYR A 156 -12.98 7.24 3.46
CA TYR A 156 -13.53 6.94 2.15
C TYR A 156 -13.65 8.20 1.31
N ALA A 157 -13.53 8.05 0.00
CA ALA A 157 -13.80 9.12 -0.96
C ALA A 157 -15.28 9.08 -1.35
N GLU A 158 -15.87 10.25 -1.54
CA GLU A 158 -17.25 10.46 -1.98
C GLU A 158 -17.26 11.44 -3.16
N LEU A 159 -17.96 11.07 -4.24
CA LEU A 159 -18.34 12.03 -5.27
C LEU A 159 -19.56 12.79 -4.79
N LEU A 160 -19.38 14.07 -4.46
CA LEU A 160 -20.45 14.97 -4.11
C LEU A 160 -21.38 15.18 -5.32
N ASP A 161 -22.62 15.58 -5.06
CA ASP A 161 -23.63 15.94 -6.06
C ASP A 161 -24.07 14.83 -7.03
N LYS A 162 -23.43 13.65 -7.00
CA LYS A 162 -23.71 12.49 -7.87
C LYS A 162 -23.71 12.90 -9.35
N PRO A 163 -22.53 13.27 -9.90
CA PRO A 163 -22.45 13.90 -11.22
C PRO A 163 -23.05 13.01 -12.31
N THR A 164 -23.75 13.64 -13.25
CA THR A 164 -24.28 12.99 -14.45
C THR A 164 -23.30 13.18 -15.61
N ALA A 165 -22.21 12.41 -15.58
CA ALA A 165 -21.15 12.51 -16.57
C ALA A 165 -21.61 12.02 -17.96
N LYS A 166 -21.22 12.74 -19.02
CA LYS A 166 -21.45 12.35 -20.41
C LYS A 166 -20.14 12.43 -21.19
N ALA A 167 -19.90 11.42 -22.02
CA ALA A 167 -18.72 11.33 -22.86
C ALA A 167 -18.63 12.55 -23.81
N GLY A 168 -17.42 13.10 -23.93
CA GLY A 168 -17.13 14.27 -24.76
C GLY A 168 -17.55 15.61 -24.14
N GLU A 169 -18.19 15.63 -22.97
CA GLU A 169 -18.58 16.85 -22.26
C GLU A 169 -17.74 17.03 -20.98
N PRO A 170 -17.27 18.24 -20.67
CA PRO A 170 -16.65 18.53 -19.39
C PRO A 170 -17.62 18.23 -18.25
N THR A 171 -17.18 17.43 -17.29
CA THR A 171 -17.94 17.09 -16.09
C THR A 171 -17.18 17.60 -14.86
N PRO A 172 -17.75 18.53 -14.08
CA PRO A 172 -17.18 18.94 -12.80
C PRO A 172 -17.27 17.77 -11.81
N LEU A 173 -16.13 17.39 -11.24
CA LEU A 173 -16.02 16.38 -10.21
C LEU A 173 -15.75 17.06 -8.88
N HIS A 174 -16.72 16.96 -7.96
CA HIS A 174 -16.55 17.39 -6.57
C HIS A 174 -16.29 16.17 -5.70
N ILE A 175 -15.12 16.11 -5.07
CA ILE A 175 -14.67 14.93 -4.31
C ILE A 175 -14.45 15.34 -2.85
N ALA A 176 -15.06 14.63 -1.92
CA ALA A 176 -14.78 14.76 -0.50
C ALA A 176 -14.10 13.51 0.04
N ILE A 177 -13.12 13.70 0.92
CA ILE A 177 -12.55 12.63 1.74
C ILE A 177 -13.23 12.71 3.10
N ARG A 178 -13.82 11.60 3.56
CA ARG A 178 -14.52 11.55 4.85
C ARG A 178 -13.89 10.54 5.78
N ASP A 179 -13.85 10.93 7.05
CA ASP A 179 -13.56 10.00 8.14
C ASP A 179 -14.70 9.00 8.29
N THR A 180 -14.37 7.71 8.32
CA THR A 180 -15.36 6.62 8.38
C THR A 180 -16.14 6.62 9.70
N SER A 181 -15.53 7.05 10.81
CA SER A 181 -16.12 7.05 12.14
C SER A 181 -17.00 8.28 12.38
N THR A 182 -16.49 9.48 12.09
CA THR A 182 -17.18 10.75 12.38
C THR A 182 -18.08 11.21 11.24
N LYS A 183 -17.87 10.68 10.03
CA LYS A 183 -18.49 11.12 8.76
C LYS A 183 -18.16 12.55 8.34
N GLN A 184 -17.27 13.23 9.06
CA GLN A 184 -16.86 14.60 8.74
C GLN A 184 -15.92 14.62 7.52
N ILE A 185 -15.95 15.73 6.78
CA ILE A 185 -15.01 15.98 5.67
C ILE A 185 -13.64 16.29 6.28
N VAL A 186 -12.61 15.57 5.83
CA VAL A 186 -11.21 15.82 6.16
C VAL A 186 -10.76 17.07 5.41
N LYS A 187 -10.13 18.01 6.13
CA LYS A 187 -9.65 19.28 5.56
C LYS A 187 -8.14 19.39 5.50
N ASP A 188 -7.44 18.71 6.39
CA ASP A 188 -5.99 18.80 6.52
C ASP A 188 -5.33 17.56 5.91
N PHE A 189 -4.42 17.81 4.97
CA PHE A 189 -3.68 16.78 4.26
C PHE A 189 -2.18 17.09 4.29
N ASP A 190 -1.36 16.06 4.39
CA ASP A 190 0.07 16.14 4.13
C ASP A 190 0.35 16.17 2.63
N VAL A 191 1.41 16.87 2.25
CA VAL A 191 1.90 16.90 0.87
C VAL A 191 2.68 15.61 0.61
N ALA A 192 2.25 14.82 -0.37
CA ALA A 192 2.97 13.68 -0.92
C ALA A 192 3.32 14.03 -2.37
N HIS A 193 4.58 13.82 -2.79
CA HIS A 193 5.00 14.10 -4.19
C HIS A 193 4.55 15.47 -4.69
N THR A 194 4.78 16.51 -3.87
CA THR A 194 4.45 17.93 -4.13
C THR A 194 2.97 18.28 -4.21
N GLN A 195 2.05 17.32 -4.03
CA GLN A 195 0.61 17.53 -4.09
C GLN A 195 -0.10 16.95 -2.87
N ILE A 196 -1.30 17.43 -2.56
CA ILE A 196 -2.12 16.89 -1.46
C ILE A 196 -3.14 15.84 -1.94
N PHE A 197 -3.33 15.75 -3.25
CA PHE A 197 -4.28 14.84 -3.89
C PHE A 197 -3.75 14.41 -5.25
N HIS A 198 -3.44 13.12 -5.40
CA HIS A 198 -3.23 12.46 -6.69
C HIS A 198 -4.52 11.75 -7.12
N LEU A 199 -5.16 12.26 -8.17
CA LEU A 199 -6.38 11.71 -8.74
C LEU A 199 -6.03 10.82 -9.92
N ILE A 200 -6.23 9.52 -9.77
CA ILE A 200 -6.08 8.57 -10.88
C ILE A 200 -7.48 8.18 -11.35
N ILE A 201 -7.76 8.35 -12.64
CA ILE A 201 -9.01 7.86 -13.24
C ILE A 201 -8.67 6.90 -14.36
N VAL A 202 -9.29 5.72 -14.33
CA VAL A 202 -9.15 4.71 -15.39
C VAL A 202 -10.49 4.21 -15.87
N SER A 203 -10.58 3.91 -17.16
CA SER A 203 -11.71 3.16 -17.69
C SER A 203 -11.70 1.73 -17.16
N LYS A 204 -12.87 1.08 -17.08
CA LYS A 204 -13.01 -0.28 -16.54
C LYS A 204 -12.12 -1.33 -17.22
N ASP A 205 -11.86 -1.15 -18.51
CA ASP A 205 -11.00 -1.99 -19.35
C ASP A 205 -9.51 -1.62 -19.27
N LEU A 206 -9.16 -0.57 -18.50
CA LEU A 206 -7.81 -0.01 -18.34
C LEU A 206 -7.18 0.49 -19.65
N SER A 207 -7.99 0.78 -20.67
CA SER A 207 -7.53 1.33 -21.94
C SER A 207 -7.27 2.84 -21.89
N TRP A 208 -7.94 3.54 -20.97
CA TRP A 208 -7.80 4.97 -20.74
C TRP A 208 -7.38 5.27 -19.29
N PHE A 209 -6.55 6.30 -19.12
CA PHE A 209 -5.93 6.69 -17.86
C PHE A 209 -5.68 8.19 -17.85
N VAL A 210 -5.92 8.83 -16.71
CA VAL A 210 -5.42 10.17 -16.38
C VAL A 210 -4.89 10.18 -14.94
N HIS A 211 -3.93 11.08 -14.70
CA HIS A 211 -3.37 11.37 -13.40
C HIS A 211 -3.34 12.90 -13.23
N GLU A 212 -4.23 13.40 -12.39
CA GLU A 212 -4.51 14.82 -12.20
C GLU A 212 -4.44 15.23 -10.73
N HIS A 213 -4.43 16.54 -10.45
CA HIS A 213 -4.34 17.08 -9.10
C HIS A 213 -5.47 18.09 -8.86
N PRO A 214 -6.60 17.65 -8.28
CA PRO A 214 -7.74 18.51 -7.98
C PRO A 214 -7.39 19.65 -7.01
N VAL A 215 -8.11 20.76 -7.13
CA VAL A 215 -7.91 21.93 -6.26
C VAL A 215 -8.83 21.85 -5.04
N GLN A 216 -8.25 21.93 -3.85
CA GLN A 216 -9.01 21.97 -2.60
C GLN A 216 -9.81 23.27 -2.46
N GLN A 217 -11.06 23.15 -2.05
CA GLN A 217 -11.99 24.24 -1.78
C GLN A 217 -12.06 24.55 -0.28
N SER A 218 -12.63 25.71 0.06
CA SER A 218 -12.74 26.18 1.46
C SER A 218 -13.57 25.26 2.38
N ASP A 219 -14.50 24.49 1.81
CA ASP A 219 -15.29 23.51 2.55
C ASP A 219 -14.55 22.18 2.79
N GLY A 220 -13.36 22.00 2.22
CA GLY A 220 -12.53 20.80 2.30
C GLY A 220 -12.72 19.82 1.15
N SER A 221 -13.69 20.05 0.26
CA SER A 221 -13.85 19.27 -0.97
C SER A 221 -12.77 19.62 -1.99
N PHE A 222 -12.64 18.80 -3.02
CA PHE A 222 -11.71 18.99 -4.12
C PHE A 222 -12.49 19.07 -5.43
N THR A 223 -12.08 19.97 -6.33
CA THR A 223 -12.74 20.15 -7.63
C THR A 223 -11.77 20.00 -8.80
N ILE A 224 -12.27 19.41 -9.88
CA ILE A 224 -11.62 19.31 -11.18
C ILE A 224 -12.66 19.10 -12.28
N ASP A 225 -12.45 19.68 -13.46
CA ASP A 225 -13.24 19.38 -14.65
C ASP A 225 -12.61 18.21 -15.43
N GLN A 226 -13.36 17.13 -15.60
CA GLN A 226 -12.93 15.98 -16.38
C GLN A 226 -13.80 15.77 -17.61
N THR A 227 -13.17 15.68 -18.79
CA THR A 227 -13.83 15.21 -20.00
C THR A 227 -13.50 13.74 -20.22
N PHE A 228 -14.54 12.89 -20.28
CA PHE A 228 -14.38 11.47 -20.51
C PHE A 228 -14.46 11.15 -22.00
N PRO A 229 -13.57 10.30 -22.56
CA PRO A 229 -13.54 10.07 -24.01
C PRO A 229 -14.69 9.18 -24.51
N ALA A 230 -15.30 8.39 -23.63
CA ALA A 230 -16.33 7.40 -23.95
C ALA A 230 -17.27 7.15 -22.77
N GLY A 231 -18.48 6.66 -23.05
CA GLY A 231 -19.40 6.15 -22.04
C GLY A 231 -18.90 4.84 -21.43
N GLY A 232 -19.35 4.51 -20.22
CA GLY A 232 -18.95 3.30 -19.52
C GLY A 232 -18.71 3.53 -18.04
N GLU A 233 -18.07 2.55 -17.40
CA GLU A 233 -17.71 2.60 -15.99
C GLU A 233 -16.24 3.03 -15.86
N TYR A 234 -15.99 4.00 -14.99
CA TYR A 234 -14.66 4.50 -14.65
C TYR A 234 -14.41 4.28 -13.18
N ARG A 235 -13.15 3.96 -12.85
CA ARG A 235 -12.68 3.85 -11.48
C ARG A 235 -11.80 5.05 -11.20
N ILE A 236 -12.11 5.73 -10.11
CA ILE A 236 -11.40 6.87 -9.58
C ILE A 236 -10.67 6.40 -8.34
N PHE A 237 -9.38 6.66 -8.24
CA PHE A 237 -8.59 6.45 -7.04
C PHE A 237 -8.18 7.82 -6.52
N ALA A 238 -8.67 8.17 -5.34
CA ALA A 238 -8.16 9.29 -4.58
C ALA A 238 -6.98 8.80 -3.75
N ASP A 239 -5.77 9.17 -4.16
CA ASP A 239 -4.55 8.93 -3.39
C ASP A 239 -4.19 10.23 -2.65
N VAL A 240 -4.47 10.23 -1.35
CA VAL A 240 -4.44 11.39 -0.46
C VAL A 240 -3.75 11.00 0.84
N ALA A 241 -3.17 11.96 1.56
CA ALA A 241 -2.61 11.72 2.88
C ALA A 241 -3.29 12.60 3.93
N PRO A 242 -4.41 12.19 4.55
CA PRO A 242 -4.97 12.92 5.69
C PRO A 242 -3.90 13.15 6.75
N LYS A 243 -3.88 14.35 7.35
CA LYS A 243 -2.79 14.79 8.22
C LYS A 243 -2.43 13.74 9.28
N GLY A 244 -1.18 13.26 9.24
CA GLY A 244 -0.64 12.29 10.19
C GLY A 244 -1.09 10.84 10.01
N ALA A 245 -1.98 10.55 9.03
CA ALA A 245 -2.51 9.22 8.75
C ALA A 245 -1.76 8.48 7.61
N GLY A 246 -0.75 9.12 7.02
CA GLY A 246 -0.05 8.62 5.83
C GLY A 246 -0.93 8.57 4.58
N SER A 247 -0.36 8.12 3.47
CA SER A 247 -1.10 7.97 2.21
C SER A 247 -2.26 6.99 2.35
N GLN A 248 -3.31 7.21 1.56
CA GLN A 248 -4.57 6.48 1.54
C GLN A 248 -5.05 6.39 0.11
N VAL A 249 -5.27 5.18 -0.40
CA VAL A 249 -5.88 4.97 -1.71
C VAL A 249 -7.35 4.60 -1.54
N LEU A 250 -8.21 5.53 -1.97
CA LEU A 250 -9.65 5.50 -1.73
C LEU A 250 -10.40 5.40 -3.08
N PRO A 251 -10.84 4.20 -3.49
CA PRO A 251 -11.49 4.00 -4.77
C PRO A 251 -12.97 4.44 -4.74
N VAL A 252 -13.43 5.02 -5.84
CA VAL A 252 -14.83 5.35 -6.14
C VAL A 252 -15.13 4.97 -7.59
N THR A 253 -16.37 4.59 -7.88
CA THR A 253 -16.81 4.29 -9.24
C THR A 253 -17.72 5.39 -9.77
N LEU A 254 -17.53 5.78 -11.03
CA LEU A 254 -18.39 6.69 -11.76
C LEU A 254 -18.92 6.02 -13.03
N LYS A 255 -20.21 6.21 -13.33
CA LYS A 255 -20.80 5.83 -14.61
C LYS A 255 -20.89 7.06 -15.51
N VAL A 256 -20.38 6.93 -16.72
CA VAL A 256 -20.41 7.96 -17.77
C VAL A 256 -21.36 7.49 -18.87
N THR A 257 -22.27 8.37 -19.28
CA THR A 257 -23.21 8.12 -20.38
C THR A 257 -22.61 8.43 -21.74
N GLY A 258 -23.17 7.87 -22.82
CA GLY A 258 -22.68 8.03 -24.20
C GLY A 258 -22.20 6.71 -24.81
N ASP A 259 -21.58 6.79 -25.99
CA ASP A 259 -21.11 5.62 -26.72
C ASP A 259 -19.95 4.92 -25.99
N ALA A 260 -20.02 3.59 -25.90
CA ALA A 260 -18.93 2.79 -25.35
C ALA A 260 -17.63 2.95 -26.16
N PRO A 261 -16.44 2.69 -25.58
CA PRO A 261 -15.17 2.79 -26.29
C PRO A 261 -15.15 1.87 -27.52
N LYS A 262 -14.56 2.34 -28.62
CA LYS A 262 -14.47 1.59 -29.88
C LYS A 262 -13.48 0.41 -29.86
N ALA A 263 -12.61 0.27 -28.85
CA ALA A 263 -11.46 -0.66 -28.89
C ALA A 263 -11.16 -1.43 -27.58
N ASN A 264 -10.23 -2.37 -27.72
CA ASN A 264 -10.04 -3.72 -27.16
C ASN A 264 -10.41 -4.02 -25.68
N PRO A 265 -11.43 -4.86 -25.40
CA PRO A 265 -11.80 -5.27 -24.04
C PRO A 265 -10.82 -6.27 -23.39
N VAL A 266 -9.84 -6.78 -24.13
CA VAL A 266 -8.91 -7.80 -23.62
C VAL A 266 -7.55 -7.18 -23.34
N LEU A 267 -7.23 -7.09 -22.05
CA LEU A 267 -5.89 -6.78 -21.59
C LEU A 267 -4.95 -7.94 -21.98
N VAL A 268 -3.90 -7.67 -22.73
CA VAL A 268 -2.88 -8.65 -23.14
C VAL A 268 -1.48 -8.12 -22.81
N PRO A 269 -0.51 -8.98 -22.44
CA PRO A 269 0.86 -8.53 -22.21
C PRO A 269 1.41 -7.76 -23.41
N THR A 270 2.06 -6.63 -23.13
CA THR A 270 2.75 -5.86 -24.16
C THR A 270 4.13 -6.45 -24.44
N PRO A 271 4.77 -6.11 -25.57
CA PRO A 271 6.21 -6.22 -25.69
C PRO A 271 6.91 -5.48 -24.53
N LEU A 272 8.13 -5.91 -24.19
CA LEU A 272 8.98 -5.22 -23.21
C LEU A 272 9.53 -3.89 -23.73
N THR A 273 9.35 -3.60 -25.02
CA THR A 273 9.72 -2.34 -25.63
C THR A 273 8.51 -1.69 -26.27
N MET A 274 8.26 -0.43 -25.91
CA MET A 274 7.16 0.38 -26.43
C MET A 274 7.70 1.70 -26.97
N GLU A 275 7.02 2.28 -27.95
CA GLU A 275 7.32 3.60 -28.48
C GLU A 275 6.09 4.51 -28.31
N VAL A 276 6.29 5.64 -27.63
CA VAL A 276 5.24 6.65 -27.39
C VAL A 276 5.88 8.02 -27.48
N ASP A 277 5.26 8.93 -28.25
CA ASP A 277 5.68 10.34 -28.37
C ASP A 277 7.17 10.53 -28.69
N GLY A 278 7.74 9.66 -29.53
CA GLY A 278 9.15 9.70 -29.92
C GLY A 278 10.13 9.19 -28.85
N ILE A 279 9.63 8.59 -27.77
CA ILE A 279 10.42 7.89 -26.76
C ILE A 279 10.25 6.38 -26.96
N LYS A 280 11.38 5.69 -27.09
CA LYS A 280 11.44 4.22 -27.01
C LYS A 280 11.80 3.83 -25.59
N ALA A 281 10.86 3.19 -24.90
CA ALA A 281 11.02 2.70 -23.54
C ALA A 281 11.15 1.18 -23.52
N THR A 282 12.15 0.67 -22.81
CA THR A 282 12.29 -0.76 -22.52
C THR A 282 12.09 -1.00 -21.04
N LEU A 283 11.10 -1.83 -20.70
CA LEU A 283 10.84 -2.26 -19.34
C LEU A 283 11.69 -3.48 -19.02
N GLN A 284 12.52 -3.37 -17.98
CA GLN A 284 13.39 -4.41 -17.49
C GLN A 284 13.00 -4.79 -16.05
N SER A 285 13.17 -6.06 -15.71
CA SER A 285 13.00 -6.58 -14.35
C SER A 285 14.11 -7.58 -14.08
N ALA A 286 14.65 -7.57 -12.87
CA ALA A 286 15.60 -8.61 -12.43
C ALA A 286 14.90 -9.97 -12.24
N ASP A 287 13.60 -9.96 -11.96
CA ASP A 287 12.79 -11.15 -11.78
C ASP A 287 11.94 -11.45 -13.03
N SER A 288 12.02 -12.68 -13.52
CA SER A 288 11.14 -13.21 -14.56
C SER A 288 10.88 -14.70 -14.30
N PRO A 289 9.64 -15.12 -13.98
CA PRO A 289 8.42 -14.31 -13.90
C PRO A 289 8.44 -13.31 -12.72
N LEU A 290 7.62 -12.25 -12.83
CA LEU A 290 7.44 -11.29 -11.73
C LEU A 290 6.81 -11.98 -10.51
N PRO A 291 7.41 -11.86 -9.30
CA PRO A 291 6.94 -12.54 -8.10
C PRO A 291 5.76 -11.82 -7.45
N ILE A 292 4.95 -12.58 -6.71
CA ILE A 292 3.87 -12.05 -5.87
C ILE A 292 4.44 -11.65 -4.49
N GLY A 293 4.00 -10.51 -3.97
CA GLY A 293 4.26 -10.08 -2.59
C GLY A 293 5.72 -9.75 -2.29
N LYS A 294 6.60 -9.68 -3.30
CA LYS A 294 7.98 -9.21 -3.16
C LYS A 294 8.14 -7.84 -3.82
N SER A 295 8.95 -6.99 -3.21
CA SER A 295 9.43 -5.78 -3.87
C SER A 295 10.34 -6.19 -5.02
N THR A 296 10.00 -5.78 -6.24
CA THR A 296 10.70 -6.10 -7.47
C THR A 296 11.09 -4.81 -8.16
N PRO A 297 12.40 -4.60 -8.44
CA PRO A 297 12.86 -3.48 -9.24
C PRO A 297 12.36 -3.59 -10.68
N LEU A 298 11.67 -2.55 -11.14
CA LEU A 298 11.26 -2.35 -12.53
C LEU A 298 11.99 -1.14 -13.09
N THR A 299 12.84 -1.38 -14.08
CA THR A 299 13.66 -0.33 -14.69
C THR A 299 13.14 0.05 -16.06
N PHE A 300 12.84 1.32 -16.25
CA PHE A 300 12.52 1.91 -17.54
C PHE A 300 13.80 2.46 -18.16
N VAL A 301 14.25 1.85 -19.25
CA VAL A 301 15.35 2.36 -20.07
C VAL A 301 14.75 3.15 -21.23
N LEU A 302 14.95 4.46 -21.21
CA LEU A 302 14.37 5.44 -22.10
C LEU A 302 15.41 5.96 -23.09
N THR A 303 15.06 5.83 -24.37
CA THR A 303 15.89 6.28 -25.50
C THR A 303 15.05 7.11 -26.46
N ASP A 304 15.69 7.99 -27.19
CA ASP A 304 15.06 8.69 -28.30
C ASP A 304 14.75 7.69 -29.43
N ALA A 305 13.50 7.62 -29.86
CA ALA A 305 13.05 6.60 -30.81
C ALA A 305 13.69 6.73 -32.19
N LYS A 306 14.08 7.95 -32.59
CA LYS A 306 14.66 8.23 -33.91
C LYS A 306 16.16 7.95 -33.94
N THR A 307 16.86 8.37 -32.91
CA THR A 307 18.34 8.33 -32.85
C THR A 307 18.87 7.12 -32.09
N GLY A 308 18.07 6.50 -31.24
CA GLY A 308 18.48 5.44 -30.32
C GLY A 308 19.36 5.93 -29.16
N ALA A 309 19.61 7.24 -29.06
CA ALA A 309 20.40 7.82 -27.98
C ALA A 309 19.65 7.73 -26.65
N LYS A 310 20.40 7.56 -25.55
CA LYS A 310 19.82 7.64 -24.19
C LYS A 310 19.23 9.02 -23.97
N LEU A 311 18.08 9.08 -23.30
CA LEU A 311 17.54 10.36 -22.88
C LEU A 311 18.38 10.93 -21.74
N THR A 312 18.78 12.19 -21.86
CA THR A 312 19.57 12.92 -20.85
C THR A 312 18.87 14.20 -20.38
N ASP A 313 17.65 14.40 -20.86
CA ASP A 313 16.82 15.60 -20.73
C ASP A 313 15.51 15.31 -19.99
N LEU A 314 15.50 14.27 -19.15
CA LEU A 314 14.38 14.01 -18.25
C LEU A 314 14.32 15.09 -17.16
N GLU A 315 13.11 15.52 -16.88
CA GLU A 315 12.79 16.54 -15.88
C GLU A 315 11.97 15.91 -14.75
N PRO A 316 12.18 16.33 -13.48
CA PRO A 316 11.31 15.92 -12.40
C PRO A 316 9.85 16.30 -12.70
N TYR A 317 8.95 15.33 -12.51
CA TYR A 317 7.52 15.52 -12.55
C TYR A 317 6.97 15.16 -11.18
N LEU A 318 6.23 16.07 -10.53
CA LEU A 318 5.72 15.90 -9.16
C LEU A 318 6.81 15.57 -8.13
N GLY A 319 7.98 16.21 -8.27
CA GLY A 319 9.10 16.06 -7.35
C GLY A 319 9.99 14.84 -7.57
N ALA A 320 9.64 13.93 -8.50
CA ALA A 320 10.42 12.72 -8.78
C ALA A 320 10.75 12.56 -10.28
N MET A 321 11.75 11.75 -10.60
CA MET A 321 12.18 11.49 -12.01
C MET A 321 11.20 10.62 -12.82
N GLY A 322 10.11 10.20 -12.21
CA GLY A 322 9.01 9.52 -12.87
C GLY A 322 7.95 9.10 -11.86
N HIS A 323 6.81 8.63 -12.35
CA HIS A 323 5.74 8.05 -11.54
C HIS A 323 5.27 6.76 -12.19
N LEU A 324 4.99 5.73 -11.39
CA LEU A 324 4.52 4.45 -11.89
C LEU A 324 3.22 4.05 -11.19
N ILE A 325 2.15 4.00 -11.96
CA ILE A 325 0.88 3.42 -11.52
C ILE A 325 0.72 2.04 -12.15
N LEU A 326 0.43 1.03 -11.33
CA LEU A 326 0.04 -0.30 -11.81
C LEU A 326 -1.34 -0.67 -11.26
N ILE A 327 -2.21 -1.14 -12.14
CA ILE A 327 -3.55 -1.60 -11.77
C ILE A 327 -3.74 -3.01 -12.31
N ASN A 328 -4.10 -3.94 -11.43
CA ASN A 328 -4.44 -5.30 -11.81
C ASN A 328 -5.68 -5.31 -12.71
N GLN A 329 -5.83 -6.33 -13.56
CA GLN A 329 -6.98 -6.53 -14.45
C GLN A 329 -8.35 -6.55 -13.74
N ASP A 330 -8.39 -6.76 -12.41
CA ASP A 330 -9.63 -6.63 -11.64
C ASP A 330 -10.10 -5.17 -11.48
N GLY A 331 -9.21 -4.21 -11.75
CA GLY A 331 -9.39 -2.78 -11.58
C GLY A 331 -9.51 -2.32 -10.13
N GLN A 332 -9.23 -3.15 -9.14
CA GLN A 332 -9.32 -2.80 -7.71
C GLN A 332 -7.96 -2.77 -7.04
N THR A 333 -7.04 -3.63 -7.50
CA THR A 333 -5.69 -3.68 -6.93
C THR A 333 -4.83 -2.60 -7.58
N PHE A 334 -4.55 -1.56 -6.81
CA PHE A 334 -3.79 -0.38 -7.22
C PHE A 334 -2.43 -0.39 -6.54
N VAL A 335 -1.38 -0.09 -7.32
CA VAL A 335 -0.01 0.05 -6.86
C VAL A 335 0.50 1.38 -7.37
N HIS A 336 0.84 2.28 -6.45
CA HIS A 336 1.59 3.49 -6.74
C HIS A 336 3.04 3.22 -6.33
N SER A 337 3.96 3.35 -7.28
CA SER A 337 5.38 3.20 -7.04
C SER A 337 6.11 4.46 -7.47
N HIS A 338 7.07 4.84 -6.63
CA HIS A 338 7.98 5.95 -6.89
C HIS A 338 9.32 5.40 -7.35
N PRO A 339 10.06 6.21 -8.14
CA PRO A 339 11.39 5.83 -8.52
C PRO A 339 12.26 5.78 -7.26
N MET A 340 13.36 5.04 -7.34
CA MET A 340 14.42 5.17 -6.34
C MET A 340 15.05 6.55 -6.47
N GLU A 341 15.23 7.22 -5.33
CA GLU A 341 15.66 8.64 -5.27
C GLU A 341 17.00 8.81 -4.55
N ASP A 342 17.75 7.72 -4.32
CA ASP A 342 19.15 7.82 -3.87
C ASP A 342 20.05 8.46 -4.95
N ASP A 343 21.24 8.91 -4.54
CA ASP A 343 22.17 9.62 -5.43
C ASP A 343 22.50 8.82 -6.70
N ALA A 344 22.68 7.50 -6.58
CA ALA A 344 22.99 6.63 -7.71
C ALA A 344 21.80 6.54 -8.69
N SER A 345 20.59 6.44 -8.16
CA SER A 345 19.34 6.37 -8.94
C SER A 345 19.04 7.70 -9.63
N ASN A 346 19.28 8.82 -8.96
CA ASN A 346 19.16 10.16 -9.56
C ASN A 346 20.16 10.37 -10.69
N LEU A 347 21.40 9.86 -10.56
CA LEU A 347 22.38 9.86 -11.65
C LEU A 347 21.96 8.95 -12.81
N SER A 348 21.43 7.77 -12.51
CA SER A 348 20.89 6.84 -13.51
C SER A 348 19.76 7.47 -14.32
N ALA A 349 18.84 8.19 -13.66
CA ALA A 349 17.74 8.89 -14.32
C ALA A 349 18.21 9.95 -15.33
N LYS A 350 19.30 10.67 -15.02
CA LYS A 350 19.96 11.61 -15.95
C LYS A 350 20.58 10.93 -17.18
N SER A 351 20.64 9.60 -17.20
CA SER A 351 21.07 8.79 -18.36
C SER A 351 19.93 7.95 -18.93
N GLY A 352 18.69 8.32 -18.65
CA GLY A 352 17.50 7.71 -19.24
C GLY A 352 17.13 6.38 -18.60
N SER A 353 17.58 6.10 -17.39
CA SER A 353 17.27 4.86 -16.68
C SER A 353 16.61 5.17 -15.34
N VAL A 354 15.30 4.95 -15.26
CA VAL A 354 14.48 5.24 -14.07
C VAL A 354 13.99 3.91 -13.48
N MET A 355 14.39 3.63 -12.24
CA MET A 355 14.09 2.38 -11.55
C MET A 355 13.02 2.61 -10.48
N PHE A 356 11.99 1.77 -10.48
CA PHE A 356 10.89 1.79 -9.53
C PHE A 356 10.91 0.51 -8.69
N ASN A 357 10.57 0.61 -7.40
CA ASN A 357 10.31 -0.57 -6.59
C ASN A 357 8.81 -0.87 -6.60
N ALA A 358 8.40 -1.87 -7.38
CA ALA A 358 7.02 -2.29 -7.49
C ALA A 358 6.78 -3.58 -6.71
N ARG A 359 5.66 -3.66 -6.01
CA ARG A 359 5.19 -4.90 -5.38
C ARG A 359 3.89 -5.33 -6.03
N PHE A 360 3.77 -6.62 -6.31
CA PHE A 360 2.58 -7.19 -6.94
C PHE A 360 1.77 -8.01 -5.92
N PRO A 361 0.62 -7.51 -5.44
CA PRO A 361 -0.18 -8.16 -4.40
C PRO A 361 -0.66 -9.57 -4.72
N LYS A 362 -0.87 -9.84 -6.00
CA LYS A 362 -1.44 -11.10 -6.49
C LYS A 362 -1.09 -11.35 -7.95
N ALA A 363 -1.33 -12.58 -8.38
CA ALA A 363 -1.25 -12.96 -9.78
C ALA A 363 -2.24 -12.19 -10.67
N GLY A 364 -1.93 -12.13 -11.96
CA GLY A 364 -2.79 -11.56 -12.98
C GLY A 364 -2.02 -10.64 -13.92
N LEU A 365 -2.76 -10.04 -14.86
CA LEU A 365 -2.23 -8.96 -15.68
C LEU A 365 -2.31 -7.65 -14.91
N TYR A 366 -1.24 -6.85 -14.99
CA TYR A 366 -1.21 -5.49 -14.49
C TYR A 366 -1.01 -4.55 -15.67
N LYS A 367 -1.90 -3.56 -15.80
CA LYS A 367 -1.68 -2.41 -16.66
C LYS A 367 -0.82 -1.42 -15.88
N ALA A 368 0.34 -1.10 -16.42
CA ALA A 368 1.28 -0.14 -15.86
C ALA A 368 1.31 1.13 -16.73
N TRP A 369 1.39 2.29 -16.10
CA TRP A 369 1.61 3.58 -16.75
C TRP A 369 2.81 4.26 -16.11
N GLY A 370 3.94 4.27 -16.82
CA GLY A 370 5.14 5.02 -16.43
C GLY A 370 5.06 6.44 -16.97
N GLN A 371 5.12 7.43 -16.10
CA GLN A 371 5.04 8.85 -16.45
C GLN A 371 6.39 9.52 -16.27
N PHE A 372 6.87 10.22 -17.30
CA PHE A 372 8.19 10.86 -17.33
C PHE A 372 8.09 12.28 -17.85
N GLY A 373 8.68 13.24 -17.12
CA GLY A 373 8.79 14.63 -17.56
C GLY A 373 9.89 14.78 -18.61
N ARG A 374 9.58 15.44 -19.72
CA ARG A 374 10.57 15.80 -20.76
C ARG A 374 10.08 17.01 -21.56
N GLY A 375 10.88 18.06 -21.64
CA GLY A 375 10.56 19.26 -22.43
C GLY A 375 9.27 19.94 -21.99
N GLY A 376 9.04 20.03 -20.67
CA GLY A 376 7.84 20.63 -20.09
C GLY A 376 6.54 19.83 -20.28
N LYS A 377 6.62 18.58 -20.76
CA LYS A 377 5.47 17.68 -20.95
C LYS A 377 5.67 16.37 -20.20
N VAL A 378 4.56 15.73 -19.85
CA VAL A 378 4.55 14.38 -19.28
C VAL A 378 4.28 13.37 -20.38
N VAL A 379 5.23 12.46 -20.63
CA VAL A 379 5.02 11.30 -21.50
C VAL A 379 4.57 10.13 -20.65
N THR A 380 3.43 9.53 -21.01
CA THR A 380 2.86 8.38 -20.30
C THR A 380 2.99 7.13 -21.14
N ILE A 381 3.77 6.16 -20.68
CA ILE A 381 4.12 4.95 -21.44
C ILE A 381 3.42 3.74 -20.83
N PRO A 382 2.48 3.10 -21.56
CA PRO A 382 1.74 1.98 -21.04
C PRO A 382 2.44 0.64 -21.28
N PHE A 383 2.47 -0.21 -20.26
CA PHE A 383 2.87 -1.61 -20.35
C PHE A 383 1.78 -2.52 -19.80
N VAL A 384 1.74 -3.76 -20.26
CA VAL A 384 0.97 -4.81 -19.59
C VAL A 384 1.93 -5.93 -19.23
N VAL A 385 2.08 -6.17 -17.93
CA VAL A 385 2.95 -7.22 -17.40
C VAL A 385 2.12 -8.34 -16.80
N ARG A 386 2.64 -9.56 -16.85
CA ARG A 386 2.02 -10.73 -16.23
C ARG A 386 2.77 -11.10 -14.96
N VAL A 387 2.00 -11.22 -13.88
CA VAL A 387 2.45 -11.76 -12.59
C VAL A 387 1.84 -13.15 -12.46
N ASN A 388 2.68 -14.16 -12.32
CA ASN A 388 2.23 -15.55 -12.22
C ASN A 388 2.16 -15.98 -10.75
N GLU A 389 1.31 -16.96 -10.44
CA GLU A 389 1.42 -17.68 -9.18
C GLU A 389 2.78 -18.39 -9.13
N ASP A 390 3.43 -18.31 -7.96
CA ASP A 390 4.68 -19.01 -7.69
C ASP A 390 4.46 -20.52 -7.81
N GLN A 391 4.96 -21.12 -8.91
CA GLN A 391 4.78 -22.54 -9.19
C GLN A 391 5.51 -23.45 -8.20
N SER A 392 6.40 -22.92 -7.36
CA SER A 392 7.07 -23.70 -6.31
C SER A 392 6.12 -24.20 -5.21
N LYS A 393 4.94 -23.59 -5.04
CA LYS A 393 3.90 -24.02 -4.09
C LYS A 393 2.92 -25.06 -4.65
N ALA A 394 2.98 -25.37 -5.95
CA ALA A 394 2.06 -26.30 -6.61
C ALA A 394 2.50 -27.78 -6.50
N ILE A 395 3.70 -28.08 -6.01
CA ILE A 395 4.16 -29.45 -5.82
C ILE A 395 3.55 -30.01 -4.53
N LYS A 396 2.36 -30.62 -4.64
CA LYS A 396 1.91 -31.58 -3.62
C LYS A 396 2.94 -32.73 -3.60
N PRO A 397 3.44 -33.16 -2.42
CA PRO A 397 4.27 -34.36 -2.37
C PRO A 397 3.43 -35.53 -2.89
N LEU A 398 3.97 -36.23 -3.89
CA LEU A 398 3.45 -37.52 -4.34
C LEU A 398 3.29 -38.40 -3.10
N ARG A 399 2.05 -38.75 -2.75
CA ARG A 399 1.80 -39.79 -1.76
C ARG A 399 2.46 -41.06 -2.30
N SER A 400 3.44 -41.57 -1.58
CA SER A 400 3.94 -42.91 -1.83
C SER A 400 2.78 -43.89 -1.65
N VAL A 401 2.47 -44.60 -2.74
CA VAL A 401 1.60 -45.77 -2.66
C VAL A 401 2.42 -46.83 -1.94
N LYS A 402 1.93 -47.28 -0.78
CA LYS A 402 2.39 -48.50 -0.12
C LYS A 402 1.54 -49.66 -0.59
#